data_AF-A0A367LUM1-F1
#
_entry.id   AF-A0A367LUM1-F1
#
_cell.length_a   1.000
_cell.length_b   1.000
_cell.length_c   1.000
_cell.angle_alpha   90.00
_cell.angle_beta   90.00
_cell.angle_gamma   90.00
#
_symmetry.space_group_name_H-M   'P 1'
#
loop_
_entity.id
_entity.type
_entity.pdbx_description
1 polymer ?
#
loop_
_entity_poly.entity_id
_entity_poly.type
_entity_poly.pdbx_seq_one_letter_code
_entity_poly.pdbx_strand_id
1 'polypeptide(L)'
;ADGVDLMFLAYSLNSLKAEFGLSNFEAGSLGSLTLAGMAVGGIYGGWCCDRFGRVRVVTWTIVLFSIGTALLGLTQNYWQFALIRFVASLGLGSLFVAC
;
A
#
# COMPACT_ATOMS: atom_id res chain seq x y z
N ALA A 1 -1.84 10.96 -9.81
CA ALA A 1 -2.87 10.10 -9.20
C ALA A 1 -2.37 9.54 -7.87
N ASP A 2 -1.07 9.25 -7.78
CA ASP A 2 -0.39 8.49 -6.72
C ASP A 2 -0.27 9.25 -5.38
N GLY A 3 -0.18 10.58 -5.42
CA GLY A 3 -0.23 11.42 -4.21
C GLY A 3 -1.62 11.45 -3.56
N VAL A 4 -2.67 11.10 -4.32
CA VAL A 4 -4.05 11.09 -3.82
C VAL A 4 -4.28 9.89 -2.90
N ASP A 5 -3.65 8.75 -3.17
CA ASP A 5 -3.69 7.56 -2.31
C ASP A 5 -3.07 7.80 -0.93
N LEU A 6 -1.97 8.56 -0.88
CA LEU A 6 -1.32 8.98 0.36
C LEU A 6 -2.20 9.94 1.17
N MET A 7 -2.87 10.89 0.51
CA MET A 7 -3.84 11.78 1.17
C MET A 7 -5.06 11.02 1.67
N PHE A 8 -5.59 10.07 0.90
CA PHE A 8 -6.69 9.19 1.33
C PHE A 8 -6.30 8.34 2.53
N LEU A 9 -5.04 7.89 2.60
CA LEU A 9 -4.50 7.16 3.74
C LEU A 9 -4.45 8.07 4.98
N ALA A 10 -3.91 9.28 4.86
CA ALA A 10 -3.86 10.25 5.96
C ALA A 10 -5.27 10.60 6.49
N TYR A 11 -6.26 10.70 5.59
CA TYR A 11 -7.66 10.93 5.95
C TYR A 11 -8.28 9.70 6.64
N SER A 12 -8.09 8.50 6.06
CA SER A 12 -8.60 7.25 6.63
C SER A 12 -7.92 6.89 7.96
N LEU A 13 -6.68 7.31 8.20
CA LEU A 13 -5.94 7.03 9.44
C LEU A 13 -6.65 7.62 10.67
N ASN A 14 -7.29 8.78 10.53
CA ASN A 14 -8.09 9.37 11.61
C ASN A 14 -9.36 8.57 11.85
N SER A 15 -10.03 8.11 10.79
CA SER A 15 -11.22 7.25 10.90
C SER A 15 -10.86 5.91 11.55
N LEU A 16 -9.76 5.28 11.12
CA LEU A 16 -9.26 4.00 11.66
C LEU A 16 -8.86 4.10 13.13
N LYS A 17 -8.24 5.21 13.56
CA LYS A 17 -7.97 5.46 14.99
C LYS A 17 -9.26 5.51 15.81
N ALA A 18 -10.31 6.15 15.28
CA ALA A 18 -11.60 6.27 15.94
C ALA A 18 -12.37 4.96 15.96
N GLU A 19 -12.33 4.17 14.88
CA GLU A 19 -13.02 2.88 14.74
C GLU A 19 -12.37 1.77 15.56
N PHE A 20 -11.04 1.68 15.58
CA PHE A 20 -10.31 0.64 16.29
C PHE A 20 -9.83 1.03 17.69
N GLY A 21 -10.04 2.28 18.14
CA GLY A 21 -9.57 2.76 19.44
C GLY A 21 -8.04 2.73 19.57
N LEU A 22 -7.35 2.94 18.46
CA LEU A 22 -5.93 2.61 18.29
C LEU A 22 -5.01 3.69 18.87
N SER A 23 -3.93 3.28 19.54
CA SER A 23 -2.96 4.21 20.13
C SER A 23 -2.18 4.96 19.03
N ASN A 24 -1.70 6.17 19.33
CA ASN A 24 -0.91 6.99 18.38
C ASN A 24 0.32 6.25 17.84
N PHE A 25 0.85 5.29 18.61
CA PHE A 25 1.99 4.46 18.22
C PHE A 25 1.67 3.47 17.09
N GLU A 26 0.49 2.85 17.10
CA GLU A 26 0.05 1.90 16.07
C GLU A 26 -0.29 2.61 14.74
N ALA A 27 -0.79 3.83 14.84
CA ALA A 27 -1.03 4.65 13.64
C ALA A 27 0.28 5.14 13.02
N GLY A 28 1.29 5.46 13.83
CA GLY A 28 2.63 5.81 13.36
C GLY A 28 3.31 4.63 12.67
N SER A 29 3.25 3.45 13.28
CA SER A 29 3.82 2.22 12.69
C SER A 29 3.13 1.81 11.39
N LEU A 30 1.81 2.01 11.24
CA LEU A 30 1.11 1.84 9.96
C LEU A 30 1.68 2.73 8.85
N GLY A 31 1.94 4.01 9.16
CA GLY A 31 2.57 4.94 8.22
C GLY A 31 3.99 4.49 7.82
N SER A 32 4.80 4.07 8.80
CA SER A 32 6.15 3.55 8.55
C SER A 32 6.15 2.25 7.73
N LEU A 33 5.23 1.33 8.00
CA LEU A 33 5.04 0.10 7.23
C LEU A 33 4.64 0.41 5.78
N THR A 34 3.75 1.38 5.59
CA THR A 34 3.34 1.83 4.25
C THR A 34 4.54 2.36 3.47
N LEU A 35 5.36 3.23 4.09
CA LEU A 35 6.58 3.77 3.48
C LEU A 35 7.62 2.68 3.19
N ALA A 36 7.82 1.74 4.11
CA ALA A 36 8.71 0.62 3.93
C ALA A 36 8.25 -0.28 2.76
N GLY A 37 6.95 -0.55 2.66
CA GLY A 37 6.35 -1.27 1.54
C GLY A 37 6.54 -0.54 0.21
N MET A 38 6.35 0.78 0.18
CA MET A 38 6.61 1.57 -1.02
C MET A 38 8.09 1.50 -1.45
N ALA A 39 9.03 1.57 -0.49
CA ALA A 39 10.47 1.49 -0.77
C ALA A 39 10.86 0.12 -1.34
N VAL A 40 10.42 -0.98 -0.72
CA VAL A 40 10.71 -2.34 -1.20
C VAL A 40 10.03 -2.59 -2.54
N GLY A 41 8.78 -2.17 -2.69
CA GLY A 41 8.01 -2.33 -3.92
C GLY A 41 8.59 -1.56 -5.08
N GLY A 42 9.17 -0.37 -4.84
CA GLY A 42 9.87 0.40 -5.86
C GLY A 42 11.13 -0.27 -6.38
N ILE A 43 11.95 -0.84 -5.49
CA ILE A 43 13.17 -1.57 -5.86
C ILE A 43 12.83 -2.80 -6.71
N TYR A 44 11.89 -3.62 -6.24
CA TYR A 44 11.45 -4.82 -6.98
C TYR A 44 10.71 -4.47 -8.27
N GLY A 45 9.89 -3.42 -8.25
CA GLY A 45 9.13 -2.95 -9.39
C GLY A 45 9.99 -2.39 -10.51
N GLY A 46 11.01 -1.59 -10.17
CA GLY A 46 11.99 -1.07 -11.14
C GLY A 46 12.76 -2.20 -11.80
N TRP A 47 13.29 -3.14 -11.00
CA TRP A 47 14.02 -4.29 -11.52
C TRP A 47 13.16 -5.17 -12.44
N CYS A 48 11.89 -5.40 -12.08
CA CYS A 48 10.94 -6.12 -12.92
C CYS A 48 10.57 -5.34 -14.19
N CYS A 49 10.44 -4.00 -14.13
CA CYS A 49 10.13 -3.16 -15.29
C CYS A 49 11.20 -3.23 -16.38
N ASP A 50 12.47 -3.21 -15.99
CA ASP A 50 13.60 -3.32 -16.91
C ASP A 50 13.66 -4.70 -17.60
N ARG A 51 13.16 -5.76 -16.94
CA ARG A 51 13.30 -7.13 -17.44
C ARG A 51 12.07 -7.69 -18.16
N PHE A 52 10.87 -7.29 -17.76
CA PHE A 52 9.60 -7.86 -18.26
C PHE A 52 8.78 -6.88 -19.10
N GLY A 53 9.21 -5.62 -19.21
CA GLY A 53 8.52 -4.58 -19.97
C GLY A 53 7.50 -3.80 -19.14
N ARG A 54 7.56 -2.47 -19.26
CA ARG A 54 6.83 -1.47 -18.45
C ARG A 54 5.33 -1.74 -18.34
N VAL A 55 4.65 -2.10 -19.43
CA VAL A 55 3.18 -2.26 -19.47
C VAL A 55 2.68 -3.47 -18.65
N ARG A 56 3.42 -4.59 -18.70
CA ARG A 56 3.01 -5.83 -18.04
C ARG A 56 3.17 -5.73 -16.53
N VAL A 57 4.24 -5.08 -16.07
CA VAL A 57 4.49 -4.83 -14.64
C VAL A 57 3.40 -3.93 -14.07
N VAL A 58 3.12 -2.78 -14.70
CA VAL A 58 2.05 -1.85 -14.26
C VAL A 58 0.69 -2.55 -14.12
N THR A 59 0.34 -3.43 -15.06
CA THR A 59 -0.92 -4.20 -14.98
C THR A 59 -0.95 -5.14 -13.76
N TRP A 60 0.10 -5.92 -13.53
CA TRP A 60 0.19 -6.82 -12.38
C TRP A 60 0.10 -6.08 -11.05
N THR A 61 0.75 -4.93 -10.99
CA THR A 61 0.78 -4.05 -9.83
C THR A 61 -0.60 -3.49 -9.50
N ILE A 62 -1.35 -3.03 -10.50
CA ILE A 62 -2.72 -2.54 -10.34
C ILE A 62 -3.66 -3.68 -9.90
N VAL A 63 -3.49 -4.89 -10.46
CA VAL A 63 -4.29 -6.06 -10.05
C VAL A 63 -4.02 -6.43 -8.59
N LEU A 64 -2.75 -6.48 -8.16
CA LEU A 64 -2.39 -6.71 -6.77
C LEU A 64 -2.97 -5.64 -5.84
N PHE A 65 -2.91 -4.38 -6.24
CA PHE A 65 -3.47 -3.28 -5.46
C PHE A 65 -5.00 -3.35 -5.35
N SER A 66 -5.70 -3.66 -6.44
CA SER A 66 -7.15 -3.86 -6.45
C SER A 66 -7.59 -5.00 -5.53
N ILE A 67 -6.91 -6.15 -5.62
CA ILE A 67 -7.20 -7.32 -4.77
C ILE A 67 -6.92 -6.99 -3.30
N GLY A 68 -5.79 -6.34 -3.01
CA GLY A 68 -5.45 -5.89 -1.65
C GLY A 68 -6.48 -4.93 -1.09
N THR A 69 -6.96 -3.99 -1.90
CA THR A 69 -8.01 -3.03 -1.49
C THR A 69 -9.35 -3.71 -1.25
N ALA A 70 -9.73 -4.69 -2.08
CA ALA A 70 -10.94 -5.48 -1.86
C ALA A 70 -10.86 -6.30 -0.56
N LEU A 71 -9.69 -6.88 -0.25
CA LEU A 71 -9.45 -7.60 1.00
C LEU A 71 -9.46 -6.69 2.23
N LEU A 72 -8.98 -5.45 2.09
CA LEU A 72 -9.02 -4.42 3.14
C LEU A 72 -10.45 -4.13 3.62
N GLY A 73 -11.43 -4.16 2.72
CA GLY A 73 -12.85 -4.00 3.09
C GLY A 73 -13.43 -5.15 3.94
N LEU A 74 -12.77 -6.31 3.96
CA LEU A 74 -13.19 -7.49 4.73
C LEU A 74 -12.42 -7.64 6.05
N THR A 75 -11.43 -6.79 6.32
CA THR A 75 -10.61 -6.91 7.54
C THR A 75 -11.28 -6.33 8.78
N GLN A 76 -11.34 -7.13 9.84
CA GLN A 76 -11.88 -6.75 11.16
C GLN A 76 -10.81 -6.60 12.25
N ASN A 77 -9.53 -6.87 11.94
CA ASN A 77 -8.42 -6.82 12.89
C ASN A 77 -7.31 -5.88 12.41
N TYR A 78 -6.72 -5.10 13.33
CA TYR A 78 -5.61 -4.17 13.03
C TYR A 78 -4.44 -4.85 12.31
N TRP A 79 -4.04 -6.04 12.75
CA TRP A 79 -2.92 -6.76 12.13
C TRP A 79 -3.23 -7.19 10.69
N GLN A 80 -4.45 -7.65 10.41
CA GLN A 80 -4.82 -7.99 9.04
C GLN A 80 -4.86 -6.75 8.15
N PHE A 81 -5.38 -5.64 8.67
CA PHE A 81 -5.38 -4.36 7.99
C PHE A 81 -3.95 -3.92 7.64
N ALA A 82 -3.02 -3.98 8.60
CA ALA A 82 -1.62 -3.60 8.40
C ALA A 82 -0.90 -4.50 7.38
N LEU A 83 -1.12 -5.81 7.42
CA LEU A 83 -0.52 -6.76 6.47
C LEU A 83 -1.01 -6.55 5.04
N ILE A 84 -2.33 -6.44 4.85
CA ILE A 84 -2.91 -6.23 3.52
C ILE A 84 -2.51 -4.85 3.00
N ARG A 85 -2.47 -3.84 3.87
CA ARG A 85 -1.97 -2.51 3.51
C ARG A 85 -0.51 -2.55 3.07
N PHE A 86 0.35 -3.27 3.78
CA PHE A 86 1.75 -3.45 3.40
C PHE A 86 1.90 -4.08 2.01
N VAL A 87 1.12 -5.13 1.72
CA VAL A 87 1.11 -5.78 0.40
C VAL A 87 0.58 -4.85 -0.68
N ALA A 88 -0.49 -4.09 -0.42
CA ALA A 88 -1.01 -3.08 -1.34
C ALA A 88 0.01 -1.96 -1.60
N SER A 89 0.76 -1.54 -0.57
CA SER A 89 1.82 -0.54 -0.64
C SER A 89 3.05 -1.01 -1.41
N LEU A 90 3.38 -2.31 -1.40
CA LEU A 90 4.39 -2.91 -2.29
C LEU A 90 3.97 -2.76 -3.76
N GLY A 91 2.67 -2.93 -4.04
CA GLY A 91 2.09 -2.69 -5.36
C GLY A 91 2.31 -1.25 -5.79
N LEU A 92 1.72 -0.29 -5.07
CA LEU A 92 1.93 1.13 -5.37
C LEU A 92 3.44 1.47 -5.50
N GLY A 93 4.29 0.87 -4.64
CA GLY A 93 5.77 0.82 -4.71
C GLY A 93 6.33 0.76 -6.13
N SER A 94 5.96 -0.31 -6.79
CA SER A 94 6.40 -0.62 -8.13
C SER A 94 5.90 0.36 -9.17
N LEU A 95 4.73 0.97 -8.94
CA LEU A 95 4.15 1.96 -9.85
C LEU A 95 4.97 3.25 -9.84
N PHE A 96 5.45 3.69 -8.68
CA PHE A 96 6.23 4.93 -8.56
C PHE A 96 7.58 4.88 -9.27
N VAL A 97 8.18 3.70 -9.40
CA VAL A 97 9.47 3.52 -10.10
C VAL A 97 9.28 3.20 -11.58
N ALA A 98 8.10 2.72 -11.98
CA ALA A 98 7.77 2.44 -13.37
C ALA A 98 7.44 3.69 -14.20
N CYS A 99 7.25 4.86 -13.58
CA CYS A 99 6.94 6.13 -14.22
C CYS A 99 8.02 7.16 -13.95
#